data_AF-A0A2V1P595-F1
#
_entry.id   AF-A0A2V1P595-F1
#
_cell.length_a   1.000
_cell.length_b   1.000
_cell.length_c   1.000
_cell.angle_alpha   90.00
_cell.angle_beta   90.00
_cell.angle_gamma   90.00
#
_symmetry.space_group_name_H-M   'P 1'
#
loop_
_entity.id
_entity.type
_entity.pdbx_description
1 polymer ?
#
loop_
_entity_poly.entity_id
_entity_poly.type
_entity_poly.pdbx_seq_one_letter_code
_entity_poly.pdbx_strand_id
1 'polypeptide(L)'
;MKALLLATALATAASGAFAASRADLTDARKAEITEMLTAQGYEVRQIQIEDGMYEVYAVKDGGRYEVYLADDLTVLRTKMDD
;
A
#
# COMPACT_ATOMS: atom_id res chain seq x y z
N MET A 1 -19.68 8.93 8.43
CA MET A 1 -19.36 8.56 9.82
C MET A 1 -17.86 8.32 9.90
N LYS A 2 -17.21 8.98 10.87
CA LYS A 2 -15.94 8.64 11.51
C LYS A 2 -14.81 8.12 10.61
N ALA A 3 -13.92 9.04 10.24
CA ALA A 3 -12.54 8.73 9.87
C ALA A 3 -11.95 7.81 10.93
N LEU A 4 -11.67 6.56 10.55
CA LEU A 4 -11.05 5.59 11.43
C LEU A 4 -9.53 5.77 11.31
N LEU A 5 -9.01 6.70 12.11
CA LEU A 5 -7.60 6.82 12.42
C LEU A 5 -7.18 5.58 13.20
N LEU A 6 -6.55 4.60 12.54
CA LEU A 6 -5.78 3.56 13.22
C LEU A 6 -4.29 3.88 13.07
N ALA A 7 -3.81 4.72 14.00
CA ALA A 7 -2.38 4.92 14.22
C ALA A 7 -1.84 3.67 14.93
N THR A 8 -1.04 2.86 14.22
CA THR A 8 -0.33 1.73 14.81
C THR A 8 1.12 2.14 15.04
N ALA A 9 1.44 2.52 16.27
CA ALA A 9 2.82 2.80 16.68
C ALA A 9 3.58 1.47 16.85
N LEU A 10 4.46 1.12 15.91
CA LEU A 10 5.47 0.08 16.10
C LEU A 10 6.79 0.71 16.53
N ALA A 11 7.12 0.57 17.81
CA ALA A 11 8.46 0.81 18.33
C ALA A 11 9.34 -0.40 17.99
N THR A 12 10.24 -0.27 17.02
CA THR A 12 11.37 -1.18 16.85
C THR A 12 12.66 -0.39 16.72
N ALA A 13 13.47 -0.47 17.78
CA ALA A 13 14.85 -0.03 17.77
C ALA A 13 15.74 -1.14 17.18
N ALA A 14 16.50 -0.83 16.12
CA ALA A 14 17.92 -1.12 15.96
C ALA A 14 18.36 -1.02 14.49
N SER A 15 19.05 0.07 14.19
CA SER A 15 20.25 0.19 13.35
C SER A 15 20.47 -0.84 12.23
N GLY A 16 19.83 -0.59 11.10
CA GLY A 16 20.36 -0.94 9.79
C GLY A 16 20.07 0.24 8.87
N ALA A 17 21.09 1.02 8.52
CA ALA A 17 20.97 1.99 7.43
C ALA A 17 20.91 1.20 6.11
N PHE A 18 19.79 0.51 5.90
CA PHE A 18 19.35 0.22 4.56
C PHE A 18 19.09 1.59 3.94
N ALA A 19 19.85 1.92 2.90
CA ALA A 19 19.35 2.84 1.89
C ALA A 19 18.15 2.14 1.23
N ALA A 20 17.05 2.03 1.97
CA ALA A 20 15.76 1.72 1.40
C ALA A 20 15.55 2.84 0.38
N SER A 21 15.50 2.48 -0.91
CA SER A 21 14.88 3.36 -1.88
C SER A 21 13.54 3.72 -1.27
N ARG A 22 13.41 4.97 -0.83
CA ARG A 22 12.14 5.43 -0.29
C ARG A 22 11.20 5.32 -1.48
N ALA A 23 10.24 4.40 -1.40
CA ALA A 23 9.22 4.26 -2.41
C ALA A 23 8.74 5.66 -2.78
N ASP A 24 8.99 6.12 -4.01
CA ASP A 24 8.60 7.45 -4.47
C ASP A 24 7.25 7.30 -5.17
N LEU A 25 6.25 8.06 -4.73
CA LEU A 25 4.89 7.97 -5.24
C LEU A 25 4.63 9.03 -6.31
N THR A 26 5.36 8.91 -7.42
CA THR A 26 5.16 9.73 -8.62
C THR A 26 3.85 9.38 -9.32
N ASP A 27 3.35 10.24 -10.19
CA ASP A 27 2.13 9.96 -10.96
C ASP A 27 2.29 8.76 -11.90
N ALA A 28 3.48 8.58 -12.49
CA ALA A 28 3.80 7.40 -13.30
C ALA A 28 3.73 6.12 -12.46
N ARG A 29 4.27 6.15 -11.24
CA ARG A 29 4.22 5.00 -10.34
C ARG A 29 2.80 4.68 -9.87
N LYS A 30 1.99 5.70 -9.57
CA LYS A 30 0.55 5.51 -9.24
C LYS A 30 -0.19 4.84 -10.39
N ALA A 31 0.08 5.26 -11.63
CA ALA A 31 -0.53 4.68 -12.82
C ALA A 31 -0.14 3.21 -12.99
N GLU A 32 1.15 2.87 -12.83
CA GLU A 32 1.66 1.50 -12.90
C GLU A 32 1.00 0.59 -11.85
N ILE A 33 0.95 1.03 -10.58
CA ILE A 33 0.28 0.29 -9.50
C ILE A 33 -1.21 0.09 -9.81
N THR A 34 -1.87 1.14 -10.31
CA THR A 34 -3.29 1.10 -10.65
C THR A 34 -3.56 0.09 -11.76
N GLU A 35 -2.79 0.14 -12.85
CA GLU A 35 -2.91 -0.78 -13.98
C GLU A 35 -2.70 -2.23 -13.54
N MET A 36 -1.63 -2.50 -12.78
CA MET A 36 -1.30 -3.83 -12.27
C MET A 36 -2.44 -4.42 -11.41
N LEU A 37 -3.01 -3.63 -10.50
CA LEU A 37 -4.07 -4.10 -9.60
C LEU A 37 -5.43 -4.18 -10.29
N THR A 38 -5.74 -3.27 -11.21
CA THR A 38 -6.94 -3.36 -12.04
C THR A 38 -6.91 -4.59 -12.95
N ALA A 39 -5.76 -4.97 -13.50
CA ALA A 39 -5.61 -6.24 -14.23
C ALA A 39 -5.89 -7.47 -13.37
N GLN A 40 -5.77 -7.35 -12.03
CA GLN A 40 -6.08 -8.39 -11.06
C GLN A 40 -7.52 -8.32 -10.51
N GLY A 41 -8.34 -7.39 -11.03
CA GLY A 41 -9.74 -7.21 -10.66
C GLY A 41 -9.99 -6.26 -9.49
N TYR A 42 -8.99 -5.49 -9.06
CA TYR A 42 -9.15 -4.48 -8.02
C TYR A 42 -9.55 -3.12 -8.62
N GLU A 43 -10.49 -2.45 -7.95
CA GLU A 43 -10.76 -1.04 -8.12
C GLU A 43 -9.93 -0.24 -7.12
N VAL A 44 -8.85 0.39 -7.58
CA VAL A 44 -7.96 1.20 -6.74
C VAL A 44 -8.64 2.52 -6.36
N ARG A 45 -8.63 2.84 -5.07
CA ARG A 45 -9.26 4.03 -4.49
C ARG A 45 -8.24 5.05 -3.98
N GLN A 46 -7.15 4.56 -3.40
CA GLN A 46 -6.08 5.40 -2.86
C GLN A 46 -4.76 4.63 -2.89
N ILE A 47 -3.66 5.35 -3.12
CA ILE A 47 -2.31 4.83 -3.00
C ILE A 47 -1.54 5.79 -2.10
N GLN A 48 -0.82 5.26 -1.11
CA GLN A 48 0.02 6.00 -0.18
C GLN A 48 1.36 5.28 0.01
N ILE A 49 2.30 5.95 0.68
CA ILE A 49 3.52 5.31 1.17
C ILE A 49 3.39 5.21 2.68
N GLU A 50 3.51 4.00 3.22
CA GLU A 50 3.51 3.73 4.65
C GLU A 50 4.66 2.76 4.97
N ASP A 51 5.48 3.09 5.97
CA ASP A 51 6.63 2.28 6.40
C ASP A 51 7.59 1.83 5.26
N GLY A 52 7.72 2.66 4.21
CA GLY A 52 8.56 2.38 3.05
C GLY A 52 7.94 1.45 2.00
N MET A 53 6.66 1.09 2.17
CA MET A 53 5.87 0.29 1.23
C MET A 53 4.82 1.17 0.55
N TYR A 54 4.34 0.74 -0.62
CA TYR A 54 3.10 1.28 -1.16
C TYR A 54 1.91 0.61 -0.48
N GLU A 55 1.05 1.38 0.15
CA GLU A 55 -0.24 0.91 0.63
C GLU A 55 -1.32 1.30 -0.38
N VAL A 56 -2.07 0.32 -0.86
CA VAL A 56 -3.15 0.50 -1.83
C VAL A 56 -4.48 0.12 -1.21
N TYR A 57 -5.35 1.10 -1.01
CA TYR A 57 -6.74 0.85 -0.66
C TYR A 57 -7.53 0.57 -1.94
N ALA A 58 -8.18 -0.60 -2.01
CA ALA A 58 -8.87 -1.07 -3.20
C ALA A 58 -10.13 -1.90 -2.86
N VAL A 59 -11.03 -2.01 -3.82
CA VAL A 59 -12.25 -2.83 -3.73
C VAL A 59 -12.17 -3.98 -4.72
N LYS A 60 -12.57 -5.19 -4.31
CA LYS A 60 -12.69 -6.35 -5.19
C LYS A 60 -13.80 -7.28 -4.69
N ASP A 61 -14.68 -7.72 -5.59
CA ASP A 61 -15.80 -8.62 -5.26
C ASP A 61 -16.67 -8.12 -4.09
N GLY A 62 -16.83 -6.80 -3.96
CA GLY A 62 -17.57 -6.15 -2.88
C GLY A 62 -16.82 -6.02 -1.55
N GLY A 63 -15.64 -6.63 -1.42
CA GLY A 63 -14.76 -6.48 -0.26
C GLY A 63 -13.81 -5.30 -0.41
N ARG A 64 -13.44 -4.68 0.72
CA ARG A 64 -12.42 -3.63 0.80
C ARG A 64 -11.09 -4.25 1.22
N TYR A 65 -10.00 -3.81 0.62
CA TYR A 65 -8.67 -4.36 0.85
C TYR A 65 -7.62 -3.26 0.97
N GLU A 66 -6.65 -3.50 1.84
CA GLU A 66 -5.35 -2.82 1.86
C GLU A 66 -4.30 -3.80 1.27
N VAL A 67 -3.71 -3.44 0.14
CA VAL A 67 -2.65 -4.20 -0.52
C VAL A 67 -1.33 -3.47 -0.32
N TYR A 68 -0.40 -4.10 0.37
CA TYR A 68 0.94 -3.57 0.62
C TYR A 68 1.92 -4.12 -0.40
N LEU A 69 2.63 -3.23 -1.08
CA LEU A 69 3.61 -3.55 -2.12
C LEU A 69 5.00 -3.05 -1.73
N ALA A 70 6.04 -3.81 -2.08
CA ALA A 70 7.41 -3.33 -2.07
C ALA A 70 7.67 -2.32 -3.22
N ASP A 71 8.85 -1.69 -3.23
CA ASP A 71 9.26 -0.75 -4.28
C ASP A 71 9.34 -1.41 -5.68
N ASP A 72 9.59 -2.72 -5.74
CA ASP A 72 9.56 -3.55 -6.95
C ASP A 72 8.16 -4.07 -7.32
N LEU A 73 7.13 -3.57 -6.63
CA LEU A 73 5.72 -3.92 -6.77
C LEU A 73 5.37 -5.36 -6.38
N THR A 74 6.28 -6.08 -5.70
CA THR A 74 5.95 -7.36 -5.08
C THR A 74 4.87 -7.18 -4.01
N VAL A 75 3.79 -7.96 -4.08
CA VAL A 75 2.76 -7.99 -3.04
C VAL A 75 3.34 -8.59 -1.77
N LEU A 76 3.49 -7.78 -0.73
CA LEU A 76 3.99 -8.20 0.58
C LEU A 76 2.86 -8.70 1.47
N ARG A 77 1.69 -8.05 1.39
CA ARG A 77 0.52 -8.37 2.22
C ARG A 77 -0.77 -7.90 1.57
N THR A 78 -1.85 -8.63 1.80
CA THR A 78 -3.22 -8.18 1.56
C THR A 78 -4.02 -8.34 2.84
N LYS A 79 -4.71 -7.29 3.26
CA LYS A 79 -5.60 -7.28 4.42
C LYS A 79 -7.00 -6.89 3.96
N MET A 80 -8.01 -7.62 4.42
CA MET A 80 -9.41 -7.23 4.21
C MET A 80 -9.80 -6.20 5.27
N ASP A 81 -10.42 -5.10 4.85
CA ASP A 81 -10.93 -4.03 5.72
C ASP A 81 -12.44 -4.24 5.95
N ASP A 82 -12.76 -4.86 7.08
CA ASP A 82 -14.12 -5.27 7.47
C ASP A 82 -14.96 -4.08 7.96
#